data_AF-A0A3N5V8G2-F1
#
_entry.id   AF-A0A3N5V8G2-F1
#
_cell.length_a   1.000
_cell.length_b   1.000
_cell.length_c   1.000
_cell.angle_alpha   90.00
_cell.angle_beta   90.00
_cell.angle_gamma   90.00
#
_symmetry.space_group_name_H-M   'P 1'
#
loop_
_entity.id
_entity.type
_entity.pdbx_description
1 polymer ?
#
loop_
_entity_poly.entity_id
_entity_poly.type
_entity_poly.pdbx_seq_one_letter_code
_entity_poly.pdbx_strand_id
1 'polypeptide(L)'
;MATAYTSLLGLALPVTGELAGTWGDTVNNSITSLLDSAVSGTTTLSTDADVTLTTTTGASNQARQAILLCSGARTVLRNITAPAQSKLYVVINSTTGGFGVVIRGVGPTTGVTVANGKTAVVVWNGTDFVEVAPAVATNLSGGAAGSVPYQSAANTTTFLAIGAANYVLTSTGTAPTWTLNTGTGSVVRATSPTLVTPILGTPQSGTLTNCTGLPISTGVSGLGAGIATFLATPSSANLATAVTDETGTGALVFGTSPTLATPTFTTSATFPLHIGGTTTTSTLTLRSTSSVGTTGADIIFQVGNNGATEAARILNNGNMGIGTTSPTNKLTIGAGDLQIDNAQ
;
A
#
# COMPACT_ATOMS: atom_id res chain seq x y z
N MET A 1 -36.14 -71.67 43.62
CA MET A 1 -36.64 -70.60 42.73
C MET A 1 -35.47 -70.16 41.87
N ALA A 2 -35.69 -69.83 40.60
CA ALA A 2 -34.63 -69.34 39.74
C ALA A 2 -34.36 -67.86 40.06
N THR A 3 -33.10 -67.50 40.29
CA THR A 3 -32.70 -66.13 40.59
C THR A 3 -33.10 -65.19 39.46
N ALA A 4 -33.84 -64.13 39.79
CA ALA A 4 -34.14 -63.06 38.84
C ALA A 4 -32.89 -62.19 38.61
N TYR A 5 -32.79 -61.54 37.45
CA TYR A 5 -31.66 -60.68 37.10
C TYR A 5 -32.12 -59.31 36.60
N THR A 6 -31.31 -58.27 36.83
CA THR A 6 -31.54 -56.95 36.27
C THR A 6 -31.47 -56.99 34.74
N SER A 7 -32.34 -56.24 34.07
CA SER A 7 -32.52 -56.30 32.62
C SER A 7 -31.32 -55.79 31.82
N LEU A 8 -30.52 -54.88 32.38
CA LEU A 8 -29.37 -54.26 31.69
C LEU A 8 -28.07 -55.01 31.98
N LEU A 9 -27.66 -55.05 33.26
CA LEU A 9 -26.37 -55.59 33.66
C LEU A 9 -26.43 -57.08 34.02
N GLY A 10 -27.61 -57.68 34.12
CA GLY A 10 -27.77 -59.09 34.48
C GLY A 10 -27.26 -59.40 35.89
N LEU A 11 -27.43 -58.46 36.83
CA LEU A 11 -27.07 -58.62 38.25
C LEU A 11 -28.19 -59.37 38.97
N ALA A 12 -27.84 -60.25 39.91
CA ALA A 12 -28.84 -60.98 40.68
C ALA A 12 -29.79 -60.00 41.41
N LEU A 13 -31.08 -60.31 41.41
CA LEU A 13 -32.14 -59.55 42.08
C LEU A 13 -32.77 -60.47 43.14
N PRO A 14 -32.25 -60.48 44.38
CA PRO A 14 -32.79 -61.34 45.44
C PRO A 14 -34.27 -61.03 45.70
N VAL A 15 -35.12 -62.05 45.68
CA VAL A 15 -36.55 -61.95 46.05
C VAL A 15 -36.82 -62.58 47.41
N THR A 16 -37.91 -62.18 48.06
CA THR A 16 -38.29 -62.69 49.39
C THR A 16 -38.42 -64.22 49.37
N GLY A 17 -37.64 -64.89 50.23
CA GLY A 17 -37.63 -66.35 50.36
C GLY A 17 -36.57 -67.07 49.53
N GLU A 18 -35.82 -66.38 48.66
CA GLU A 18 -34.66 -66.92 47.94
C GLU A 18 -33.34 -66.63 48.69
N LEU A 19 -32.27 -67.38 48.39
CA LEU A 19 -30.91 -67.15 48.91
C LEU A 19 -30.83 -67.07 50.45
N ALA A 20 -31.72 -67.77 51.14
CA ALA A 20 -31.72 -67.83 52.61
C ALA A 20 -30.36 -68.35 53.12
N GLY A 21 -29.71 -67.57 53.99
CA GLY A 21 -28.37 -67.86 54.49
C GLY A 21 -27.20 -67.56 53.53
N THR A 22 -27.46 -67.21 52.27
CA THR A 22 -26.45 -66.96 51.22
C THR A 22 -26.62 -65.62 50.49
N TRP A 23 -27.61 -64.81 50.87
CA TRP A 23 -27.88 -63.51 50.27
C TRP A 23 -26.66 -62.58 50.36
N GLY A 24 -25.97 -62.60 51.51
CA GLY A 24 -24.77 -61.80 51.77
C GLY A 24 -23.62 -62.17 50.84
N ASP A 25 -23.44 -63.46 50.56
CA ASP A 25 -22.42 -63.92 49.60
C ASP A 25 -22.77 -63.51 48.17
N THR A 26 -24.06 -63.57 47.81
CA THR A 26 -24.52 -63.14 46.47
C THR A 26 -24.30 -61.64 46.28
N VAL A 27 -24.60 -60.82 47.28
CA VAL A 27 -24.34 -59.38 47.21
C VAL A 27 -22.85 -59.10 47.20
N ASN A 28 -22.12 -59.60 48.19
CA ASN A 28 -20.71 -59.26 48.40
C ASN A 28 -19.79 -59.81 47.31
N ASN A 29 -20.04 -61.03 46.84
CA ASN A 29 -19.11 -61.71 45.92
C ASN A 29 -19.60 -61.70 44.48
N SER A 30 -20.92 -61.70 44.22
CA SER A 30 -21.45 -61.69 42.85
C SER A 30 -21.86 -60.28 42.40
N ILE A 31 -22.80 -59.62 43.07
CA ILE A 31 -23.30 -58.31 42.61
C ILE A 31 -22.19 -57.26 42.66
N THR A 32 -21.43 -57.17 43.76
CA THR A 32 -20.36 -56.18 43.92
C THR A 32 -19.25 -56.36 42.88
N SER A 33 -18.78 -57.59 42.65
CA SER A 33 -17.71 -57.86 41.67
C SER A 33 -18.17 -57.60 40.24
N LEU A 34 -19.41 -57.94 39.91
CA LEU A 34 -19.98 -57.69 38.59
C LEU A 34 -20.25 -56.19 38.37
N LEU A 35 -20.66 -55.46 39.41
CA LEU A 35 -20.82 -54.01 39.33
C LEU A 35 -19.47 -53.29 39.15
N ASP A 36 -18.43 -53.69 39.89
CA ASP A 36 -17.08 -53.16 39.70
C ASP A 36 -16.61 -53.36 38.25
N SER A 37 -16.75 -54.57 37.72
CA SER A 37 -16.46 -54.84 36.30
C SER A 37 -17.29 -54.00 35.34
N ALA A 38 -18.53 -53.66 35.71
CA ALA A 38 -19.42 -52.86 34.87
C ALA A 38 -19.04 -51.39 34.77
N VAL A 39 -18.33 -50.88 35.78
CA VAL A 39 -17.94 -49.47 35.93
C VAL A 39 -16.48 -49.24 35.53
N SER A 40 -15.58 -50.18 35.84
CA SER A 40 -14.13 -50.01 35.67
C SER A 40 -13.46 -51.12 34.85
N GLY A 41 -14.14 -52.24 34.65
CA GLY A 41 -13.55 -53.43 34.06
C GLY A 41 -13.20 -53.31 32.57
N THR A 42 -12.19 -54.05 32.14
CA THR A 42 -11.69 -54.07 30.74
C THR A 42 -11.79 -55.46 30.13
N THR A 43 -12.36 -55.55 28.93
CA THR A 43 -12.20 -56.71 28.04
C THR A 43 -11.19 -56.40 26.95
N THR A 44 -10.22 -57.30 26.74
CA THR A 44 -9.30 -57.22 25.61
C THR A 44 -9.80 -58.07 24.44
N LEU A 45 -9.89 -57.49 23.25
CA LEU A 45 -10.28 -58.14 22.00
C LEU A 45 -9.11 -58.12 21.02
N SER A 46 -8.43 -59.26 20.85
CA SER A 46 -7.16 -59.34 20.10
C SER A 46 -7.25 -60.08 18.76
N THR A 47 -8.33 -60.85 18.53
CA THR A 47 -8.51 -61.69 17.34
C THR A 47 -8.90 -60.88 16.12
N ASP A 48 -8.27 -61.10 14.96
CA ASP A 48 -8.62 -60.43 13.69
C ASP A 48 -9.91 -61.01 13.05
N ALA A 49 -11.02 -60.90 13.77
CA ALA A 49 -12.35 -61.30 13.34
C ALA A 49 -13.40 -60.36 13.94
N ASP A 50 -14.62 -60.40 13.39
CA ASP A 50 -15.77 -59.78 14.04
C ASP A 50 -16.07 -60.50 15.36
N VAL A 51 -16.39 -59.73 16.40
CA VAL A 51 -16.63 -60.24 17.75
C VAL A 51 -18.04 -59.90 18.17
N THR A 52 -18.80 -60.89 18.62
CA THR A 52 -20.04 -60.67 19.38
C THR A 52 -19.72 -60.83 20.86
N LEU A 53 -19.99 -59.79 21.65
CA LEU A 53 -19.70 -59.80 23.09
C LEU A 53 -20.58 -60.81 23.80
N THR A 54 -20.00 -61.59 24.72
CA THR A 54 -20.77 -62.53 25.56
C THR A 54 -21.68 -61.80 26.55
N THR A 55 -22.85 -62.40 26.85
CA THR A 55 -23.95 -61.79 27.64
C THR A 55 -24.45 -62.62 28.81
N THR A 56 -23.62 -63.51 29.37
CA THR A 56 -24.02 -64.41 30.47
C THR A 56 -24.55 -63.65 31.70
N THR A 57 -25.78 -63.95 32.13
CA THR A 57 -26.41 -63.39 33.34
C THR A 57 -25.81 -63.98 34.60
N GLY A 58 -25.67 -63.19 35.66
CA GLY A 58 -25.17 -63.66 36.96
C GLY A 58 -23.70 -64.09 37.02
N ALA A 59 -22.96 -64.01 35.91
CA ALA A 59 -21.55 -64.36 35.82
C ALA A 59 -20.79 -63.35 34.95
N SER A 60 -19.45 -63.35 35.02
CA SER A 60 -18.61 -62.46 34.20
C SER A 60 -18.89 -62.64 32.70
N ASN A 61 -18.96 -61.54 31.97
CA ASN A 61 -19.13 -61.54 30.53
C ASN A 61 -18.48 -60.29 29.91
N GLN A 62 -18.27 -60.31 28.59
CA GLN A 62 -17.57 -59.24 27.90
C GLN A 62 -18.41 -57.97 27.75
N ALA A 63 -19.71 -58.10 27.50
CA ALA A 63 -20.63 -56.97 27.31
C ALA A 63 -20.83 -56.14 28.59
N ARG A 64 -20.55 -56.70 29.77
CA ARG A 64 -20.69 -55.96 31.02
C ARG A 64 -19.55 -54.97 31.21
N GLN A 65 -18.36 -55.27 30.70
CA GLN A 65 -17.14 -54.53 31.00
C GLN A 65 -17.25 -53.08 30.51
N ALA A 66 -16.71 -52.12 31.26
CA ALA A 66 -16.79 -50.70 30.91
C ALA A 66 -15.92 -50.34 29.71
N ILE A 67 -14.78 -51.03 29.56
CA ILE A 67 -13.76 -50.74 28.57
C ILE A 67 -13.61 -51.91 27.61
N LEU A 68 -13.60 -51.61 26.31
CA LEU A 68 -13.28 -52.55 25.23
C LEU A 68 -11.93 -52.15 24.64
N LEU A 69 -10.90 -52.93 24.97
CA LEU A 69 -9.54 -52.73 24.48
C LEU A 69 -9.29 -53.61 23.25
N CYS A 70 -9.32 -53.01 22.07
CA CYS A 70 -8.99 -53.70 20.83
C CYS A 70 -7.47 -53.69 20.65
N SER A 71 -6.89 -54.88 20.49
CA SER A 71 -5.45 -55.07 20.30
C SER A 71 -5.19 -56.07 19.16
N GLY A 72 -3.92 -56.36 18.91
CA GLY A 72 -3.49 -57.23 17.82
C GLY A 72 -3.55 -56.55 16.45
N ALA A 73 -3.07 -57.24 15.43
CA ALA A 73 -3.10 -56.74 14.06
C ALA A 73 -4.49 -56.90 13.45
N ARG A 74 -4.91 -55.92 12.64
CA ARG A 74 -6.13 -55.95 11.84
C ARG A 74 -5.74 -55.88 10.37
N THR A 75 -6.37 -56.72 9.56
CA THR A 75 -6.16 -56.71 8.10
C THR A 75 -7.30 -56.03 7.35
N VAL A 76 -8.45 -55.80 8.01
CA VAL A 76 -9.59 -55.02 7.51
C VAL A 76 -10.37 -54.42 8.70
N LEU A 77 -11.40 -53.62 8.41
CA LEU A 77 -12.37 -53.12 9.38
C LEU A 77 -13.12 -54.29 10.06
N ARG A 78 -13.19 -54.30 11.40
CA ARG A 78 -13.88 -55.34 12.18
C ARG A 78 -15.02 -54.77 13.02
N ASN A 79 -16.05 -55.58 13.21
CA ASN A 79 -17.21 -55.24 14.03
C ASN A 79 -17.12 -55.86 15.42
N ILE A 80 -17.47 -55.08 16.43
CA ILE A 80 -17.82 -55.53 17.77
C ILE A 80 -19.33 -55.36 17.91
N THR A 81 -20.02 -56.48 18.07
CA THR A 81 -21.47 -56.52 18.27
C THR A 81 -21.75 -56.61 19.76
N ALA A 82 -22.25 -55.52 20.34
CA ALA A 82 -22.70 -55.42 21.71
C ALA A 82 -24.24 -55.52 21.80
N PRO A 83 -24.81 -55.86 22.96
CA PRO A 83 -26.26 -55.87 23.16
C PRO A 83 -26.91 -54.52 22.83
N ALA A 84 -28.05 -54.55 22.14
CA ALA A 84 -28.84 -53.37 21.78
C ALA A 84 -29.66 -52.84 22.97
N GLN A 85 -28.97 -52.36 24.00
CA GLN A 85 -29.56 -51.87 25.25
C GLN A 85 -28.71 -50.76 25.87
N SER A 86 -29.29 -50.05 26.85
CA SER A 86 -28.61 -48.96 27.56
C SER A 86 -27.29 -49.41 28.18
N LYS A 87 -26.19 -48.87 27.66
CA LYS A 87 -24.82 -49.11 28.13
C LYS A 87 -23.89 -48.00 27.62
N LEU A 88 -22.90 -47.66 28.43
CA LEU A 88 -21.75 -46.83 28.06
C LEU A 88 -20.53 -47.74 27.93
N TYR A 89 -19.74 -47.54 26.87
CA TYR A 89 -18.42 -48.15 26.71
C TYR A 89 -17.36 -47.09 26.46
N VAL A 90 -16.16 -47.33 26.97
CA VAL A 90 -14.93 -46.71 26.47
C VAL A 90 -14.27 -47.70 25.53
N VAL A 91 -14.21 -47.38 24.24
CA VAL A 91 -13.60 -48.24 23.23
C VAL A 91 -12.22 -47.68 22.90
N ILE A 92 -11.18 -48.47 23.19
CA ILE A 92 -9.79 -48.13 22.92
C ILE A 92 -9.33 -48.97 21.74
N ASN A 93 -9.06 -48.36 20.59
CA ASN A 93 -8.53 -49.06 19.44
C ASN A 93 -7.00 -48.96 19.40
N SER A 94 -6.32 -49.86 20.10
CA SER A 94 -4.84 -50.03 20.11
C SER A 94 -4.40 -51.15 19.16
N THR A 95 -5.13 -51.40 18.09
CA THR A 95 -4.74 -52.40 17.08
C THR A 95 -3.55 -51.93 16.25
N THR A 96 -2.93 -52.84 15.50
CA THR A 96 -1.96 -52.51 14.43
C THR A 96 -2.56 -52.85 13.06
N GLY A 97 -1.95 -52.39 11.96
CA GLY A 97 -2.47 -52.62 10.59
C GLY A 97 -3.37 -51.50 10.02
N GLY A 98 -3.63 -50.45 10.80
CA GLY A 98 -4.22 -49.19 10.30
C GLY A 98 -5.74 -49.16 10.14
N PHE A 99 -6.44 -50.25 10.48
CA PHE A 99 -7.90 -50.32 10.36
C PHE A 99 -8.62 -49.89 11.64
N GLY A 100 -9.79 -49.27 11.47
CA GLY A 100 -10.71 -48.97 12.55
C GLY A 100 -11.39 -50.23 13.12
N VAL A 101 -12.16 -50.05 14.19
CA VAL A 101 -13.04 -51.06 14.77
C VAL A 101 -14.42 -50.42 14.96
N VAL A 102 -15.49 -51.11 14.55
CA VAL A 102 -16.86 -50.60 14.65
C VAL A 102 -17.53 -51.22 15.86
N ILE A 103 -17.97 -50.41 16.83
CA ILE A 103 -18.84 -50.85 17.92
C ILE A 103 -20.30 -50.63 17.53
N ARG A 104 -21.12 -51.69 17.57
CA ARG A 104 -22.51 -51.65 17.09
C ARG A 104 -23.43 -52.54 17.92
N GLY A 105 -24.73 -52.26 17.88
CA GLY A 105 -25.75 -53.07 18.56
C GLY A 105 -26.12 -54.34 17.79
N VAL A 106 -26.63 -55.37 18.47
CA VAL A 106 -27.28 -56.52 17.82
C VAL A 106 -28.47 -56.03 16.98
N GLY A 107 -28.56 -56.45 15.72
CA GLY A 107 -29.59 -56.02 14.75
C GLY A 107 -29.02 -55.10 13.67
N PRO A 108 -29.86 -54.53 12.78
CA PRO A 108 -29.40 -53.61 11.76
C PRO A 108 -29.06 -52.26 12.40
N THR A 109 -27.82 -52.13 12.86
CA THR A 109 -27.27 -50.90 13.43
C THR A 109 -26.08 -50.43 12.60
N THR A 110 -25.82 -49.14 12.54
CA THR A 110 -24.64 -48.56 11.85
C THR A 110 -23.40 -48.67 12.72
N GLY A 111 -23.53 -48.32 14.00
CA GLY A 111 -22.44 -48.29 14.98
C GLY A 111 -21.49 -47.11 14.80
N VAL A 112 -20.50 -47.05 15.69
CA VAL A 112 -19.44 -46.02 15.69
C VAL A 112 -18.13 -46.67 15.24
N THR A 113 -17.48 -46.08 14.24
CA THR A 113 -16.12 -46.49 13.84
C THR A 113 -15.08 -45.76 14.68
N VAL A 114 -14.34 -46.51 15.48
CA VAL A 114 -13.18 -46.01 16.23
C VAL A 114 -11.93 -46.26 15.42
N ALA A 115 -11.34 -45.20 14.87
CA ALA A 115 -10.14 -45.30 14.03
C ALA A 115 -8.94 -45.90 14.79
N ASN A 116 -7.99 -46.46 14.06
CA ASN A 116 -6.76 -47.01 14.63
C ASN A 116 -6.02 -45.94 15.46
N GLY A 117 -5.59 -46.31 16.68
CA GLY A 117 -4.90 -45.40 17.61
C GLY A 117 -5.81 -44.37 18.29
N LYS A 118 -7.13 -44.51 18.19
CA LYS A 118 -8.10 -43.61 18.85
C LYS A 118 -8.86 -44.31 19.98
N THR A 119 -9.40 -43.49 20.87
CA THR A 119 -10.31 -43.89 21.93
C THR A 119 -11.61 -43.11 21.77
N ALA A 120 -12.75 -43.79 21.89
CA ALA A 120 -14.07 -43.17 21.84
C ALA A 120 -14.89 -43.59 23.06
N VAL A 121 -15.64 -42.65 23.65
CA VAL A 121 -16.70 -42.97 24.60
C VAL A 121 -17.98 -43.11 23.80
N VAL A 122 -18.66 -44.24 23.89
CA VAL A 122 -19.90 -44.51 23.14
C VAL A 122 -21.02 -44.86 24.09
N VAL A 123 -22.24 -44.47 23.73
CA VAL A 123 -23.45 -44.74 24.49
C VAL A 123 -24.57 -45.22 23.58
N TRP A 124 -25.41 -46.12 24.08
CA TRP A 124 -26.64 -46.51 23.40
C TRP A 124 -27.67 -45.37 23.46
N ASN A 125 -28.13 -44.88 22.31
CA ASN A 125 -29.09 -43.77 22.23
C ASN A 125 -30.56 -44.22 22.15
N GLY A 126 -30.83 -45.53 22.24
CA GLY A 126 -32.14 -46.13 22.03
C GLY A 126 -32.27 -46.89 20.71
N THR A 127 -31.45 -46.56 19.70
CA THR A 127 -31.46 -47.18 18.36
C THR A 127 -30.10 -47.69 17.89
N ASP A 128 -29.02 -47.05 18.30
CA ASP A 128 -27.64 -47.42 17.96
C ASP A 128 -26.66 -46.95 19.05
N PHE A 129 -25.42 -47.43 18.99
CA PHE A 129 -24.31 -46.79 19.68
C PHE A 129 -23.92 -45.51 18.94
N VAL A 130 -23.75 -44.43 19.70
CA VAL A 130 -23.27 -43.13 19.21
C VAL A 130 -22.08 -42.68 20.05
N GLU A 131 -21.17 -41.94 19.44
CA GLU A 131 -20.04 -41.34 20.14
C GLU A 131 -20.52 -40.17 21.01
N VAL A 132 -20.05 -40.13 22.25
CA VAL A 132 -20.19 -38.98 23.15
C VAL A 132 -19.16 -37.94 22.71
N ALA A 133 -19.47 -37.22 21.64
CA ALA A 133 -18.58 -36.20 21.08
C ALA A 133 -18.56 -34.93 21.95
N PRO A 134 -17.42 -34.21 22.06
CA PRO A 134 -17.41 -32.86 22.61
C PRO A 134 -18.24 -31.93 21.70
N ALA A 135 -18.86 -30.90 22.28
CA ALA A 135 -19.48 -29.82 21.51
C ALA A 135 -18.39 -29.06 20.74
N VAL A 136 -18.12 -29.46 19.49
CA VAL A 136 -17.27 -28.69 18.57
C VAL A 136 -18.01 -27.41 18.15
N ALA A 137 -17.28 -26.30 18.06
CA ALA A 137 -17.80 -25.09 17.42
C ALA A 137 -18.02 -25.37 15.92
N THR A 138 -19.24 -25.76 15.56
CA THR A 138 -19.64 -26.05 14.17
C THR A 138 -19.32 -24.88 13.23
N ASN A 139 -19.37 -23.66 13.76
CA ASN A 139 -19.07 -22.44 13.01
C ASN A 139 -17.62 -22.33 12.53
N LEU A 140 -16.63 -23.02 13.11
CA LEU A 140 -15.25 -23.05 12.56
C LEU A 140 -15.03 -24.24 11.60
N SER A 141 -15.95 -25.22 11.61
CA SER A 141 -15.90 -26.35 10.66
C SER A 141 -16.53 -26.01 9.30
N GLY A 142 -17.40 -24.99 9.24
CA GLY A 142 -17.96 -24.45 8.00
C GLY A 142 -17.01 -23.47 7.31
N GLY A 143 -17.28 -23.16 6.03
CA GLY A 143 -16.54 -22.15 5.24
C GLY A 143 -15.71 -22.74 4.09
N ALA A 144 -15.60 -22.00 2.98
CA ALA A 144 -14.75 -22.38 1.86
C ALA A 144 -13.26 -22.17 2.21
N ALA A 145 -12.36 -22.93 1.56
CA ALA A 145 -10.93 -22.82 1.77
C ALA A 145 -10.43 -21.37 1.61
N GLY A 146 -9.62 -20.91 2.57
CA GLY A 146 -9.07 -19.55 2.57
C GLY A 146 -10.01 -18.45 3.09
N SER A 147 -11.24 -18.78 3.48
CA SER A 147 -12.16 -17.81 4.09
C SER A 147 -11.65 -17.34 5.46
N VAL A 148 -11.98 -16.10 5.82
CA VAL A 148 -11.62 -15.50 7.11
C VAL A 148 -12.85 -15.51 8.03
N PRO A 149 -12.83 -16.23 9.17
CA PRO A 149 -13.92 -16.17 10.13
C PRO A 149 -13.93 -14.81 10.86
N TYR A 150 -15.11 -14.25 11.07
CA TYR A 150 -15.30 -13.06 11.89
C TYR A 150 -16.62 -13.09 12.67
N GLN A 151 -16.68 -12.36 13.78
CA GLN A 151 -17.89 -12.23 14.59
C GLN A 151 -18.81 -11.17 13.97
N SER A 152 -19.98 -11.57 13.48
CA SER A 152 -20.97 -10.62 12.93
C SER A 152 -21.95 -10.09 13.97
N ALA A 153 -22.08 -10.77 15.11
CA ALA A 153 -22.85 -10.35 16.28
C ALA A 153 -22.34 -11.11 17.52
N ALA A 154 -22.73 -10.70 18.73
CA ALA A 154 -22.41 -11.45 19.95
C ALA A 154 -22.79 -12.93 19.78
N ASN A 155 -21.83 -13.82 20.06
CA ASN A 155 -21.98 -15.28 19.90
C ASN A 155 -22.29 -15.77 18.47
N THR A 156 -22.14 -14.94 17.43
CA THR A 156 -22.41 -15.29 16.03
C THR A 156 -21.14 -15.14 15.19
N THR A 157 -20.67 -16.23 14.58
CA THR A 157 -19.51 -16.23 13.66
C THR A 157 -20.01 -16.42 12.23
N THR A 158 -19.43 -15.68 11.30
CA THR A 158 -19.66 -15.84 9.86
C THR A 158 -18.32 -15.80 9.12
N PHE A 159 -18.33 -16.03 7.80
CA PHE A 159 -17.12 -16.10 6.97
C PHE A 159 -17.12 -15.02 5.89
N LEU A 160 -15.98 -14.35 5.77
CA LEU A 160 -15.65 -13.58 4.58
C LEU A 160 -14.87 -14.50 3.63
N ALA A 161 -15.37 -14.71 2.41
CA ALA A 161 -14.66 -15.49 1.39
C ALA A 161 -13.26 -14.93 1.12
N ILE A 162 -12.33 -15.76 0.64
CA ILE A 162 -10.98 -15.30 0.29
C ILE A 162 -11.03 -14.17 -0.74
N GLY A 163 -10.23 -13.13 -0.54
CA GLY A 163 -10.11 -12.01 -1.47
C GLY A 163 -9.40 -12.43 -2.76
N ALA A 164 -9.62 -11.67 -3.84
CA ALA A 164 -8.80 -11.81 -5.04
C ALA A 164 -7.35 -11.39 -4.77
N ALA A 165 -6.42 -11.78 -5.65
CA ALA A 165 -5.02 -11.36 -5.54
C ALA A 165 -4.92 -9.83 -5.46
N ASN A 166 -4.02 -9.33 -4.60
CA ASN A 166 -3.77 -7.91 -4.34
C ASN A 166 -4.91 -7.15 -3.63
N TYR A 167 -5.83 -7.85 -2.98
CA TYR A 167 -6.76 -7.22 -2.04
C TYR A 167 -6.20 -7.28 -0.62
N VAL A 168 -6.40 -6.21 0.15
CA VAL A 168 -6.10 -6.17 1.59
C VAL A 168 -7.39 -6.12 2.39
N LEU A 169 -7.37 -6.78 3.54
CA LEU A 169 -8.50 -6.80 4.47
C LEU A 169 -8.60 -5.46 5.17
N THR A 170 -9.75 -4.80 5.05
CA THR A 170 -10.06 -3.52 5.69
C THR A 170 -11.34 -3.62 6.49
N SER A 171 -11.38 -3.01 7.68
CA SER A 171 -12.63 -2.88 8.45
C SER A 171 -13.37 -1.60 8.05
N THR A 172 -14.66 -1.71 7.76
CA THR A 172 -15.55 -0.56 7.54
C THR A 172 -16.23 -0.09 8.83
N GLY A 173 -15.88 -0.68 9.98
CA GLY A 173 -16.54 -0.44 11.26
C GLY A 173 -17.74 -1.36 11.54
N THR A 174 -18.27 -2.06 10.52
CA THR A 174 -19.40 -3.00 10.68
C THR A 174 -19.03 -4.44 10.31
N ALA A 175 -18.23 -4.63 9.25
CA ALA A 175 -17.72 -5.92 8.82
C ALA A 175 -16.34 -5.78 8.16
N PRO A 176 -15.50 -6.83 8.18
CA PRO A 176 -14.31 -6.87 7.35
C PRO A 176 -14.71 -6.97 5.87
N THR A 177 -13.98 -6.27 5.01
CA THR A 177 -14.17 -6.25 3.56
C THR A 177 -12.83 -6.28 2.85
N TRP A 178 -12.80 -6.78 1.63
CA TRP A 178 -11.60 -6.74 0.79
C TRP A 178 -11.59 -5.46 -0.02
N THR A 179 -10.53 -4.66 0.12
CA THR A 179 -10.29 -3.46 -0.69
C THR A 179 -9.15 -3.74 -1.66
N LEU A 180 -9.34 -3.37 -2.94
CA LEU A 180 -8.29 -3.48 -3.94
C LEU A 180 -7.14 -2.55 -3.58
N ASN A 181 -5.92 -3.08 -3.51
CA ASN A 181 -4.74 -2.23 -3.41
C ASN A 181 -4.34 -1.74 -4.80
N THR A 182 -4.32 -0.42 -4.97
CA THR A 182 -3.70 0.21 -6.15
C THR A 182 -2.19 0.27 -5.95
N GLY A 183 -1.44 -0.46 -6.78
CA GLY A 183 0.02 -0.54 -6.76
C GLY A 183 0.56 -1.96 -6.58
N THR A 184 1.75 -2.23 -7.15
CA THR A 184 2.51 -3.47 -6.92
C THR A 184 3.50 -3.21 -5.77
N GLY A 185 3.29 -3.83 -4.59
CA GLY A 185 4.22 -3.71 -3.45
C GLY A 185 3.55 -3.61 -2.08
N SER A 186 4.35 -3.34 -1.04
CA SER A 186 3.91 -3.17 0.35
C SER A 186 2.93 -2.00 0.51
N VAL A 187 1.91 -2.15 1.35
CA VAL A 187 1.01 -1.05 1.73
C VAL A 187 1.82 0.10 2.33
N VAL A 188 1.65 1.31 1.78
CA VAL A 188 2.34 2.52 2.23
C VAL A 188 1.77 2.98 3.57
N ARG A 189 2.31 2.47 4.68
CA ARG A 189 1.84 2.75 6.05
C ARG A 189 2.90 3.39 6.95
N ALA A 190 4.08 3.71 6.41
CA ALA A 190 5.16 4.32 7.18
C ALA A 190 5.02 5.84 7.24
N THR A 191 5.48 6.46 8.33
CA THR A 191 5.77 7.90 8.36
C THR A 191 6.93 8.18 7.41
N SER A 192 6.75 9.06 6.44
CA SER A 192 7.74 9.40 5.39
C SER A 192 8.16 8.22 4.49
N PRO A 193 7.22 7.58 3.78
CA PRO A 193 7.52 6.47 2.90
C PRO A 193 8.33 6.94 1.68
N THR A 194 9.41 6.24 1.35
CA THR A 194 10.13 6.42 0.08
C THR A 194 9.49 5.53 -0.99
N LEU A 195 9.01 6.14 -2.07
CA LEU A 195 8.43 5.44 -3.21
C LEU A 195 9.48 5.37 -4.33
N VAL A 196 10.12 4.21 -4.48
CA VAL A 196 11.06 3.95 -5.56
C VAL A 196 10.41 2.91 -6.47
N THR A 197 9.60 3.39 -7.41
CA THR A 197 8.64 2.62 -8.23
C THR A 197 7.46 2.07 -7.41
N PRO A 198 6.21 2.52 -7.64
CA PRO A 198 5.68 3.07 -8.88
C PRO A 198 5.93 4.58 -9.08
N ILE A 199 6.12 4.97 -10.35
CA ILE A 199 5.93 6.35 -10.80
C ILE A 199 4.47 6.70 -10.47
N LEU A 200 4.17 7.85 -9.86
CA LEU A 200 2.79 8.30 -9.57
C LEU A 200 1.92 8.54 -10.84
N GLY A 201 2.41 8.14 -12.03
CA GLY A 201 1.97 8.65 -13.31
C GLY A 201 2.28 10.14 -13.47
N THR A 202 1.79 10.75 -14.54
CA THR A 202 1.69 12.21 -14.67
C THR A 202 0.36 12.62 -14.05
N PRO A 203 0.34 13.36 -12.92
CA PRO A 203 -0.91 13.84 -12.35
C PRO A 203 -1.67 14.68 -13.38
N GLN A 204 -2.95 14.39 -13.63
CA GLN A 204 -3.76 15.20 -14.55
C GLN A 204 -4.13 16.57 -13.94
N SER A 205 -4.09 16.69 -12.61
CA SER A 205 -4.30 17.93 -11.85
C SER A 205 -3.72 17.78 -10.44
N GLY A 206 -3.11 18.84 -9.89
CA GLY A 206 -2.68 18.86 -8.48
C GLY A 206 -1.86 20.10 -8.13
N THR A 207 -1.98 20.57 -6.88
CA THR A 207 -1.11 21.60 -6.31
C THR A 207 0.00 20.91 -5.50
N LEU A 208 1.25 21.00 -5.96
CA LEU A 208 2.39 20.27 -5.40
C LEU A 208 3.10 21.05 -4.28
N THR A 209 2.38 21.41 -3.21
CA THR A 209 2.88 22.32 -2.14
C THR A 209 4.11 21.80 -1.39
N ASN A 210 4.26 20.48 -1.24
CA ASN A 210 5.33 19.87 -0.44
C ASN A 210 6.36 19.08 -1.25
N CYS A 211 6.33 19.19 -2.59
CA CYS A 211 7.28 18.49 -3.45
C CYS A 211 8.54 19.33 -3.62
N THR A 212 9.60 19.01 -2.87
CA THR A 212 10.93 19.60 -3.06
C THR A 212 11.81 18.66 -3.90
N GLY A 213 12.88 19.21 -4.51
CA GLY A 213 13.86 18.41 -5.27
C GLY A 213 13.46 18.09 -6.72
N LEU A 214 12.47 18.78 -7.28
CA LEU A 214 12.15 18.67 -8.71
C LEU A 214 13.35 19.17 -9.54
N PRO A 215 13.94 18.36 -10.44
CA PRO A 215 15.01 18.84 -11.32
C PRO A 215 14.43 19.85 -12.31
N ILE A 216 14.86 21.12 -12.24
CA ILE A 216 14.29 22.19 -13.09
C ILE A 216 14.51 21.93 -14.59
N SER A 217 15.62 21.27 -14.97
CA SER A 217 15.96 20.99 -16.38
C SER A 217 15.19 19.83 -17.00
N THR A 218 14.65 18.90 -16.21
CA THR A 218 14.00 17.68 -16.73
C THR A 218 12.63 17.40 -16.12
N GLY A 219 12.27 18.09 -15.04
CA GLY A 219 11.07 17.83 -14.24
C GLY A 219 9.88 18.74 -14.58
N VAL A 220 10.06 19.77 -15.39
CA VAL A 220 8.99 20.67 -15.84
C VAL A 220 8.89 20.63 -17.36
N SER A 221 7.76 20.15 -17.88
CA SER A 221 7.46 20.19 -19.32
C SER A 221 6.82 21.52 -19.72
N GLY A 222 7.05 21.96 -20.95
CA GLY A 222 6.36 23.12 -21.53
C GLY A 222 6.99 24.48 -21.21
N LEU A 223 8.17 24.50 -20.58
CA LEU A 223 8.96 25.72 -20.48
C LEU A 223 9.44 26.15 -21.88
N GLY A 224 9.51 27.46 -22.11
CA GLY A 224 10.17 28.01 -23.29
C GLY A 224 11.65 27.64 -23.34
N ALA A 225 12.25 27.70 -24.53
CA ALA A 225 13.69 27.48 -24.70
C ALA A 225 14.50 28.37 -23.75
N GLY A 226 15.60 27.87 -23.18
CA GLY A 226 16.47 28.64 -22.28
C GLY A 226 15.93 28.90 -20.86
N ILE A 227 14.62 28.82 -20.62
CA ILE A 227 14.00 29.15 -19.32
C ILE A 227 14.51 28.23 -18.20
N ALA A 228 14.57 26.92 -18.43
CA ALA A 228 15.06 25.97 -17.42
C ALA A 228 16.53 26.27 -17.03
N THR A 229 17.35 26.65 -18.02
CA THR A 229 18.75 27.03 -17.81
C THR A 229 18.85 28.34 -17.02
N PHE A 230 18.02 29.33 -17.34
CA PHE A 230 17.97 30.59 -16.60
C PHE A 230 17.55 30.40 -15.14
N LEU A 231 16.53 29.58 -14.86
CA LEU A 231 16.11 29.28 -13.48
C LEU A 231 17.20 28.51 -12.71
N ALA A 232 17.92 27.60 -13.36
CA ALA A 232 18.99 26.86 -12.73
C ALA A 232 20.24 27.72 -12.46
N THR A 233 20.54 28.68 -13.33
CA THR A 233 21.71 29.57 -13.19
C THR A 233 21.40 30.93 -13.82
N PRO A 234 20.82 31.87 -13.06
CA PRO A 234 20.47 33.17 -13.62
C PRO A 234 21.70 33.95 -14.07
N SER A 235 21.74 34.32 -15.35
CA SER A 235 22.74 35.21 -15.93
C SER A 235 22.15 35.97 -17.11
N SER A 236 22.75 37.09 -17.51
CA SER A 236 22.29 37.84 -18.69
C SER A 236 22.41 37.01 -19.97
N ALA A 237 23.44 36.16 -20.08
CA ALA A 237 23.59 35.21 -21.17
C ALA A 237 22.44 34.19 -21.19
N ASN A 238 22.09 33.60 -20.04
CA ASN A 238 21.00 32.63 -19.97
C ASN A 238 19.63 33.29 -20.20
N LEU A 239 19.41 34.53 -19.76
CA LEU A 239 18.19 35.27 -20.06
C LEU A 239 18.07 35.59 -21.55
N ALA A 240 19.16 35.99 -22.20
CA ALA A 240 19.17 36.23 -23.65
C ALA A 240 18.84 34.96 -24.46
N THR A 241 19.16 33.76 -23.96
CA THR A 241 18.69 32.51 -24.60
C THR A 241 17.21 32.20 -24.35
N ALA A 242 16.62 32.81 -23.33
CA ALA A 242 15.23 32.61 -22.95
C ALA A 242 14.27 33.58 -23.64
N VAL A 243 14.77 34.72 -24.14
CA VAL A 243 13.99 35.73 -24.86
C VAL A 243 14.48 35.81 -26.30
N THR A 244 13.60 35.51 -27.27
CA THR A 244 14.02 35.19 -28.66
C THR A 244 14.08 36.37 -29.60
N ASP A 245 13.54 37.53 -29.22
CA ASP A 245 13.48 38.76 -30.02
C ASP A 245 14.34 39.90 -29.43
N GLU A 246 15.21 39.59 -28.46
CA GLU A 246 16.10 40.56 -27.87
C GLU A 246 17.19 41.01 -28.86
N THR A 247 17.43 42.33 -28.93
CA THR A 247 18.55 42.88 -29.70
C THR A 247 19.74 43.16 -28.77
N GLY A 248 20.85 42.49 -29.01
CA GLY A 248 22.13 42.73 -28.33
C GLY A 248 22.65 41.54 -27.52
N THR A 249 23.88 41.67 -27.06
CA THR A 249 24.56 40.72 -26.15
C THR A 249 25.21 41.52 -25.03
N GLY A 250 25.23 41.03 -23.79
CA GLY A 250 25.93 41.72 -22.70
C GLY A 250 25.24 41.59 -21.34
N ALA A 251 25.54 42.52 -20.43
CA ALA A 251 24.91 42.60 -19.11
C ALA A 251 23.54 43.29 -19.19
N LEU A 252 22.60 42.89 -18.33
CA LEU A 252 21.32 43.57 -18.17
C LEU A 252 21.53 44.92 -17.48
N VAL A 253 20.82 45.96 -17.93
CA VAL A 253 20.97 47.33 -17.44
C VAL A 253 19.76 47.73 -16.60
N PHE A 254 19.83 47.54 -15.28
CA PHE A 254 18.74 47.86 -14.34
C PHE A 254 19.03 49.04 -13.38
N GLY A 255 20.16 49.74 -13.57
CA GLY A 255 20.59 50.83 -12.69
C GLY A 255 19.95 52.19 -13.02
N THR A 256 19.89 53.10 -12.04
CA THR A 256 19.37 54.48 -12.19
C THR A 256 20.34 55.44 -12.92
N SER A 257 21.62 55.07 -13.05
CA SER A 257 22.63 55.83 -13.79
C SER A 257 23.63 54.86 -14.43
N PRO A 258 23.19 54.10 -15.45
CA PRO A 258 24.01 53.04 -16.02
C PRO A 258 25.16 53.61 -16.87
N THR A 259 26.34 53.04 -16.72
CA THR A 259 27.48 53.31 -17.60
C THR A 259 27.40 52.39 -18.82
N LEU A 260 27.23 52.95 -20.02
CA LEU A 260 27.24 52.20 -21.28
C LEU A 260 28.58 52.37 -21.99
N ALA A 261 29.30 51.28 -22.18
CA ALA A 261 30.52 51.29 -22.97
C ALA A 261 30.17 51.23 -24.47
N THR A 262 30.63 52.23 -25.23
CA THR A 262 30.49 52.30 -26.71
C THR A 262 29.06 52.11 -27.26
N PRO A 263 28.03 52.83 -26.75
CA PRO A 263 26.69 52.73 -27.32
C PRO A 263 26.67 53.28 -28.75
N THR A 264 25.94 52.60 -29.64
CA THR A 264 25.65 53.10 -30.99
C THR A 264 24.17 53.48 -31.05
N PHE A 265 23.89 54.74 -31.38
CA PHE A 265 22.53 55.23 -31.62
C PHE A 265 22.37 55.44 -33.13
N THR A 266 21.34 54.85 -33.74
CA THR A 266 21.18 54.82 -35.20
C THR A 266 20.37 55.98 -35.77
N THR A 267 19.53 56.62 -34.95
CA THR A 267 18.64 57.71 -35.38
C THR A 267 18.92 59.00 -34.62
N SER A 268 18.53 59.08 -33.36
CA SER A 268 18.74 60.24 -32.49
C SER A 268 18.82 59.82 -31.03
N ALA A 269 19.42 60.68 -30.22
CA ALA A 269 19.42 60.56 -28.77
C ALA A 269 19.20 61.94 -28.16
N THR A 270 18.31 62.02 -27.18
CA THR A 270 17.98 63.27 -26.49
C THR A 270 18.76 63.36 -25.19
N PHE A 271 19.66 64.34 -25.11
CA PHE A 271 20.42 64.63 -23.91
C PHE A 271 20.08 66.04 -23.43
N PRO A 272 19.57 66.21 -22.19
CA PRO A 272 19.46 67.55 -21.61
C PRO A 272 20.83 68.24 -21.48
N LEU A 273 21.89 67.45 -21.29
CA LEU A 273 23.27 67.90 -21.19
C LEU A 273 24.22 66.87 -21.78
N HIS A 274 25.11 67.31 -22.67
CA HIS A 274 26.21 66.49 -23.21
C HIS A 274 27.54 67.03 -22.66
N ILE A 275 28.28 66.20 -21.92
CA ILE A 275 29.58 66.54 -21.33
C ILE A 275 30.65 65.64 -21.96
N GLY A 276 31.77 66.22 -22.39
CA GLY A 276 32.87 65.49 -23.05
C GLY A 276 33.70 64.57 -22.16
N GLY A 277 33.44 64.55 -20.84
CA GLY A 277 34.12 63.73 -19.85
C GLY A 277 34.07 64.36 -18.46
N THR A 278 34.68 63.71 -17.46
CA THR A 278 34.56 64.12 -16.04
C THR A 278 35.77 64.90 -15.52
N THR A 279 36.83 65.05 -16.32
CA THR A 279 38.05 65.76 -15.91
C THR A 279 38.07 67.20 -16.42
N THR A 280 38.88 68.06 -15.79
CA THR A 280 39.06 69.47 -16.21
C THR A 280 39.68 69.63 -17.60
N THR A 281 40.23 68.57 -18.17
CA THR A 281 40.81 68.53 -19.52
C THR A 281 39.99 67.72 -20.52
N SER A 282 38.79 67.27 -20.13
CA SER A 282 37.91 66.48 -21.00
C SER A 282 37.33 67.34 -22.12
N THR A 283 37.52 66.92 -23.37
CA THR A 283 36.98 67.61 -24.56
C THR A 283 35.70 66.96 -25.04
N LEU A 284 34.66 67.74 -25.35
CA LEU A 284 33.53 67.26 -26.14
C LEU A 284 33.95 67.18 -27.62
N THR A 285 34.05 65.97 -28.16
CA THR A 285 34.39 65.75 -29.57
C THR A 285 33.13 65.41 -30.37
N LEU A 286 32.77 66.27 -31.31
CA LEU A 286 31.71 66.00 -32.29
C LEU A 286 32.33 65.63 -33.63
N ARG A 287 31.88 64.52 -34.21
CA ARG A 287 32.41 64.01 -35.48
C ARG A 287 31.24 63.57 -36.36
N SER A 288 31.16 64.11 -37.57
CA SER A 288 30.02 63.89 -38.46
C SER A 288 29.90 62.45 -38.97
N THR A 289 31.02 61.76 -39.21
CA THR A 289 30.99 60.35 -39.64
C THR A 289 32.16 59.54 -39.08
N SER A 290 32.02 58.22 -39.08
CA SER A 290 33.09 57.30 -38.67
C SER A 290 34.25 57.19 -39.68
N SER A 291 34.06 57.68 -40.92
CA SER A 291 34.93 57.50 -42.08
C SER A 291 35.35 58.84 -42.73
N VAL A 292 35.90 58.81 -43.95
CA VAL A 292 36.21 60.02 -44.75
C VAL A 292 34.89 60.63 -45.22
N GLY A 293 34.47 61.74 -44.59
CA GLY A 293 33.20 62.40 -44.88
C GLY A 293 33.11 62.88 -46.33
N THR A 294 32.10 62.42 -47.06
CA THR A 294 31.74 62.94 -48.40
C THR A 294 30.99 64.26 -48.29
N THR A 295 30.67 64.89 -49.42
CA THR A 295 29.75 66.05 -49.46
C THR A 295 28.48 65.77 -48.66
N GLY A 296 28.14 66.66 -47.72
CA GLY A 296 26.98 66.55 -46.84
C GLY A 296 27.25 65.94 -45.46
N ALA A 297 28.46 65.44 -45.20
CA ALA A 297 28.90 64.94 -43.89
C ALA A 297 29.26 66.10 -42.93
N ASP A 298 28.32 66.98 -42.66
CA ASP A 298 28.54 68.22 -41.93
C ASP A 298 28.20 68.07 -40.44
N ILE A 299 28.73 68.96 -39.61
CA ILE A 299 28.22 69.17 -38.25
C ILE A 299 27.24 70.32 -38.32
N ILE A 300 25.98 70.08 -37.93
CA ILE A 300 24.90 71.06 -38.02
C ILE A 300 24.39 71.35 -36.62
N PHE A 301 24.26 72.64 -36.29
CA PHE A 301 23.67 73.13 -35.05
C PHE A 301 22.28 73.67 -35.34
N GLN A 302 21.27 72.87 -34.99
CA GLN A 302 19.86 73.22 -35.18
C GLN A 302 19.28 73.79 -33.88
N VAL A 303 18.38 74.76 -34.04
CA VAL A 303 17.63 75.43 -32.97
C VAL A 303 16.18 75.60 -33.38
N GLY A 304 15.37 76.22 -32.51
CA GLY A 304 13.94 76.40 -32.73
C GLY A 304 13.14 75.12 -32.48
N ASN A 305 11.84 75.16 -32.80
CA ASN A 305 10.94 74.04 -32.54
C ASN A 305 11.33 72.82 -33.41
N ASN A 306 11.73 71.72 -32.77
CA ASN A 306 12.15 70.48 -33.42
C ASN A 306 13.25 70.68 -34.49
N GLY A 307 14.22 71.55 -34.22
CA GLY A 307 15.36 71.79 -35.12
C GLY A 307 15.01 72.49 -36.44
N ALA A 308 13.87 73.17 -36.51
CA ALA A 308 13.40 73.85 -37.72
C ALA A 308 14.36 74.93 -38.27
N THR A 309 15.28 75.44 -37.44
CA THR A 309 16.23 76.48 -37.83
C THR A 309 17.66 75.94 -37.74
N GLU A 310 18.41 75.99 -38.83
CA GLU A 310 19.86 75.80 -38.79
C GLU A 310 20.53 77.12 -38.36
N ALA A 311 21.09 77.14 -37.14
CA ALA A 311 21.77 78.32 -36.62
C ALA A 311 23.21 78.43 -37.16
N ALA A 312 23.90 77.30 -37.21
CA ALA A 312 25.28 77.22 -37.69
C ALA A 312 25.59 75.83 -38.24
N ARG A 313 26.65 75.74 -39.05
CA ARG A 313 27.21 74.48 -39.51
C ARG A 313 28.72 74.54 -39.68
N ILE A 314 29.33 73.37 -39.75
CA ILE A 314 30.70 73.16 -40.20
C ILE A 314 30.65 72.13 -41.32
N LEU A 315 31.05 72.53 -42.53
CA LEU A 315 31.10 71.64 -43.68
C LEU A 315 32.19 70.57 -43.51
N ASN A 316 32.09 69.46 -44.23
CA ASN A 316 33.11 68.40 -44.25
C ASN A 316 34.52 68.87 -44.68
N ASN A 317 34.64 70.03 -45.33
CA ASN A 317 35.91 70.68 -45.70
C ASN A 317 36.46 71.65 -44.63
N GLY A 318 35.78 71.77 -43.49
CA GLY A 318 36.17 72.60 -42.34
C GLY A 318 35.77 74.08 -42.44
N ASN A 319 34.93 74.47 -43.40
CA ASN A 319 34.36 75.83 -43.45
C ASN A 319 33.17 75.96 -42.48
N MET A 320 33.17 77.01 -41.66
CA MET A 320 32.10 77.33 -40.73
C MET A 320 31.14 78.37 -41.33
N GLY A 321 29.84 78.09 -41.23
CA GLY A 321 28.76 79.02 -41.56
C GLY A 321 27.90 79.34 -40.34
N ILE A 322 27.55 80.60 -40.13
CA ILE A 322 26.55 81.06 -39.15
C ILE A 322 25.44 81.76 -39.93
N GLY A 323 24.19 81.32 -39.81
CA GLY A 323 23.07 81.87 -40.60
C GLY A 323 23.17 81.64 -42.12
N THR A 324 24.05 80.75 -42.58
CA THR A 324 24.21 80.37 -44.00
C THR A 324 24.52 78.89 -44.14
N THR A 325 23.96 78.25 -45.16
CA THR A 325 24.16 76.82 -45.43
C THR A 325 25.32 76.54 -46.38
N SER A 326 25.92 77.57 -47.01
CA SER A 326 26.92 77.43 -48.08
C SER A 326 28.15 78.33 -47.88
N PRO A 327 28.93 78.15 -46.79
CA PRO A 327 30.13 78.95 -46.55
C PRO A 327 31.26 78.63 -47.55
N THR A 328 31.72 79.65 -48.29
CA THR A 328 32.84 79.53 -49.25
C THR A 328 34.21 79.77 -48.63
N ASN A 329 34.26 80.39 -47.45
CA ASN A 329 35.48 80.70 -46.71
C ASN A 329 35.49 79.99 -45.34
N LYS A 330 36.61 80.04 -44.62
CA LYS A 330 36.76 79.36 -43.32
C LYS A 330 35.71 79.76 -42.28
N LEU A 331 35.29 81.02 -42.30
CA LEU A 331 34.15 81.53 -41.55
C LEU A 331 33.29 82.38 -42.49
N THR A 332 31.99 82.15 -42.51
CA THR A 332 31.00 82.97 -43.25
C THR A 332 29.81 83.24 -42.34
N ILE A 333 29.39 84.50 -42.25
CA ILE A 333 28.18 84.91 -41.53
C ILE A 333 27.15 85.36 -42.56
N GLY A 334 26.01 84.68 -42.61
CA GLY A 334 24.90 84.98 -43.52
C GLY A 334 23.92 85.96 -42.88
N ALA A 335 23.56 87.00 -43.64
CA ALA A 335 22.46 87.92 -43.31
C ALA A 335 22.48 88.52 -41.88
N GLY A 336 23.66 88.83 -41.34
CA GLY A 336 23.83 89.48 -40.05
C GLY A 336 25.18 90.20 -39.91
N ASP A 337 25.30 91.03 -38.88
CA ASP A 337 26.52 91.78 -38.59
C ASP A 337 27.47 90.95 -37.70
N LEU A 338 28.78 91.06 -37.94
CA LEU A 338 29.80 90.60 -37.02
C LEU A 338 30.10 91.73 -36.03
N GLN A 339 29.64 91.62 -34.80
CA GLN A 339 30.08 92.50 -33.72
C GLN A 339 31.44 92.04 -33.20
N ILE A 340 32.45 92.91 -33.28
CA ILE A 340 33.76 92.70 -32.69
C ILE A 340 33.85 93.63 -31.49
N ASP A 341 33.58 93.10 -30.31
CA ASP A 341 33.77 93.84 -29.06
C ASP A 341 35.27 93.95 -28.79
N ASN A 342 35.84 95.13 -28.98
CA ASN A 342 37.23 95.39 -28.58
C ASN A 342 37.32 95.44 -27.05
N ALA A 343 37.49 94.28 -26.41
CA ALA A 343 38.05 94.18 -25.07
C ALA A 343 39.57 93.97 -25.20
N GLN A 344 40.32 95.08 -25.17
CA GLN A 344 41.69 95.02 -24.63
C GLN A 344 41.62 94.86 -23.12
#